data_AF-N0D0L6-F1
#
_entry.id   AF-N0D0L6-F1
#
_cell.length_a   1.000
_cell.length_b   1.000
_cell.length_c   1.000
_cell.angle_alpha   90.00
_cell.angle_beta   90.00
_cell.angle_gamma   90.00
#
_symmetry.space_group_name_H-M   'P 1'
#
loop_
_entity.id
_entity.type
_entity.pdbx_description
1 polymer ?
#
loop_
_entity_poly.entity_id
_entity_poly.type
_entity_poly.pdbx_seq_one_letter_code
_entity_poly.pdbx_strand_id
1 'polypeptide(L)'
;MILVRHVDNTKLTPPQQWTDRAAKELEKLHEDAVDADKKFLFSEMWREDAIRDRLIALMDKCWYCETSFVRSPYHVDHYRPKSAVAGEAKHRGYWWLAYDPANYRLSCHHCNSGGARYGNQSAGLGKGARFPLLGQRAPEGGSLDRELPVLLDPVASEDAELVGFDRQGFARRRPEQPYSGHEVAQDLCRVDETIRMLALNSDLLTEGRSTLIGSVIELVQLYLIRRDDAVVAQYARKQIDSLTQTTAEWSAAAASAERLALLAHDRSGDDAPPAGETEANAAEGADGGTEPQTATADGHRVDLRTLVAALPPAAFSAGGIALTGRGKRGPAKATLLEDGRIMCFRQPMNTPTSAARMAAGDDTVDGWAFWSLTVDGKARTLADLRDTLIAQRG
;
A
#
# COMPACT_ATOMS: atom_id res chain seq x y z
N MET A 1 6.25 -11.63 -8.23
CA MET A 1 5.61 -11.36 -6.93
C MET A 1 4.23 -10.86 -7.29
N ILE A 2 3.15 -11.47 -6.77
CA ILE A 2 1.79 -11.18 -7.24
C ILE A 2 1.21 -10.02 -6.44
N LEU A 3 0.53 -9.16 -7.20
CA LEU A 3 0.14 -7.77 -6.95
C LEU A 3 -1.10 -7.69 -6.07
N VAL A 4 -1.41 -6.53 -5.50
CA VAL A 4 -2.83 -6.21 -5.21
C VAL A 4 -3.62 -6.42 -6.50
N ARG A 5 -4.82 -7.00 -6.43
CA ARG A 5 -5.54 -7.34 -7.65
C ARG A 5 -6.01 -6.09 -8.39
N HIS A 6 -5.43 -5.86 -9.56
CA HIS A 6 -5.92 -4.89 -10.53
C HIS A 6 -7.38 -5.20 -10.90
N VAL A 7 -8.22 -4.16 -10.88
CA VAL A 7 -9.63 -4.23 -11.25
C VAL A 7 -9.83 -3.55 -12.59
N ASP A 8 -9.99 -4.35 -13.64
CA ASP A 8 -10.32 -3.82 -14.95
C ASP A 8 -11.76 -3.30 -14.97
N ASN A 9 -11.92 -1.98 -14.91
CA ASN A 9 -13.22 -1.31 -14.99
C ASN A 9 -13.55 -0.79 -16.40
N THR A 10 -12.75 -1.12 -17.43
CA THR A 10 -12.98 -0.64 -18.81
C THR A 10 -14.33 -1.10 -19.38
N LYS A 11 -14.88 -2.20 -18.84
CA LYS A 11 -16.18 -2.75 -19.21
C LYS A 11 -17.34 -2.28 -18.32
N LEU A 12 -17.11 -1.34 -17.40
CA LEU A 12 -18.15 -0.79 -16.53
C LEU A 12 -19.08 0.12 -17.32
N THR A 13 -20.13 -0.46 -17.90
CA THR A 13 -21.14 0.27 -18.66
C THR A 13 -22.46 0.36 -17.87
N PRO A 14 -22.89 1.55 -17.43
CA PRO A 14 -24.21 1.72 -16.81
C PRO A 14 -25.37 1.43 -17.76
N PRO A 15 -26.57 1.08 -17.26
CA PRO A 15 -27.77 1.07 -18.08
C PRO A 15 -28.06 2.46 -18.68
N GLN A 16 -28.64 2.49 -19.89
CA GLN A 16 -28.94 3.76 -20.58
C GLN A 16 -29.80 4.70 -19.73
N GLN A 17 -30.85 4.17 -19.09
CA GLN A 17 -31.71 4.95 -18.21
C GLN A 17 -30.96 5.59 -17.04
N TRP A 18 -29.93 4.90 -16.50
CA TRP A 18 -29.08 5.45 -15.46
C TRP A 18 -28.20 6.57 -16.02
N THR A 19 -27.61 6.35 -17.20
CA THR A 19 -26.78 7.34 -17.91
C THR A 19 -27.56 8.62 -18.23
N ASP A 20 -28.79 8.50 -18.73
CA ASP A 20 -29.65 9.66 -19.06
C ASP A 20 -30.01 10.47 -17.81
N ARG A 21 -30.25 9.80 -16.68
CA ARG A 21 -30.49 10.45 -15.39
C ARG A 21 -29.22 11.10 -14.85
N ALA A 22 -28.08 10.43 -14.95
CA ALA A 22 -26.79 10.94 -14.52
C ALA A 22 -26.41 12.22 -15.27
N ALA A 23 -26.65 12.26 -16.59
CA ALA A 23 -26.45 13.45 -17.41
C ALA A 23 -27.31 14.64 -16.94
N LYS A 24 -28.60 14.41 -16.65
CA LYS A 24 -29.50 15.45 -16.12
C LYS A 24 -29.09 15.93 -14.74
N GLU A 25 -28.66 15.04 -13.84
CA GLU A 25 -28.17 15.44 -12.52
C GLU A 25 -26.84 16.20 -12.63
N LEU A 26 -25.96 15.83 -13.55
CA LEU A 26 -24.72 16.56 -13.81
C LEU A 26 -25.00 17.97 -14.39
N GLU A 27 -25.98 18.11 -15.30
CA GLU A 27 -26.40 19.41 -15.84
C GLU A 27 -26.88 20.35 -14.73
N LYS A 28 -27.67 19.87 -13.77
CA LYS A 28 -28.05 20.66 -12.59
C LYS A 28 -26.84 21.10 -11.77
N LEU A 29 -25.82 20.25 -11.63
CA LEU A 29 -24.58 20.63 -10.94
C LEU A 29 -23.83 21.73 -11.70
N HIS A 30 -23.83 21.71 -13.03
CA HIS A 30 -23.25 22.81 -13.82
C HIS A 30 -24.03 24.12 -13.63
N GLU A 31 -25.37 24.08 -13.62
CA GLU A 31 -26.20 25.25 -13.30
C GLU A 31 -25.89 25.79 -11.90
N ASP A 32 -25.76 24.90 -10.92
CA ASP A 32 -25.40 25.24 -9.54
C ASP A 32 -23.97 25.79 -9.42
N ALA A 33 -23.06 25.38 -10.31
CA ALA A 33 -21.67 25.77 -10.26
C ALA A 33 -21.45 27.26 -10.60
N VAL A 34 -22.39 27.89 -11.32
CA VAL A 34 -22.38 29.32 -11.67
C VAL A 34 -22.33 30.20 -10.41
N ASP A 35 -23.00 29.78 -9.35
CA ASP A 35 -22.88 30.40 -8.03
C ASP A 35 -21.75 29.71 -7.25
N ALA A 36 -20.66 30.45 -7.02
CA ALA A 36 -19.47 29.95 -6.34
C ALA A 36 -19.74 29.56 -4.87
N ASP A 37 -20.75 30.16 -4.23
CA ASP A 37 -21.12 29.90 -2.84
C ASP A 37 -22.20 28.81 -2.71
N LYS A 38 -22.82 28.40 -3.82
CA LYS A 38 -23.86 27.36 -3.81
C LYS A 38 -23.28 25.99 -3.48
N LYS A 39 -23.88 25.34 -2.49
CA LYS A 39 -23.55 23.97 -2.12
C LYS A 39 -24.24 22.98 -3.05
N PHE A 40 -23.47 22.07 -3.62
CA PHE A 40 -24.00 21.00 -4.45
C PHE A 40 -24.83 20.00 -3.64
N LEU A 41 -25.96 19.61 -4.20
CA LEU A 41 -26.79 18.52 -3.73
C LEU A 41 -26.64 17.35 -4.72
N PHE A 42 -26.28 16.18 -4.21
CA PHE A 42 -26.03 15.01 -5.03
C PHE A 42 -27.12 13.97 -4.81
N SER A 43 -27.72 13.50 -5.90
CA SER A 43 -28.57 12.31 -5.88
C SER A 43 -27.69 11.09 -5.68
N GLU A 44 -28.02 10.19 -4.76
CA GLU A 44 -27.16 9.03 -4.42
C GLU A 44 -27.23 7.88 -5.45
N MET A 45 -27.25 8.21 -6.73
CA MET A 45 -27.42 7.28 -7.86
C MET A 45 -26.34 6.19 -7.92
N TRP A 46 -25.15 6.45 -7.35
CA TRP A 46 -24.07 5.45 -7.21
C TRP A 46 -24.41 4.33 -6.21
N ARG A 47 -25.42 4.49 -5.37
CA ARG A 47 -25.90 3.45 -4.44
C ARG A 47 -26.96 2.54 -5.05
N GLU A 48 -27.52 2.92 -6.20
CA GLU A 48 -28.54 2.13 -6.90
C GLU A 48 -27.95 0.81 -7.40
N ASP A 49 -28.77 -0.24 -7.34
CA ASP A 49 -28.44 -1.61 -7.77
C ASP A 49 -27.92 -1.63 -9.22
N ALA A 50 -28.48 -0.78 -10.08
CA ALA A 50 -28.10 -0.59 -11.48
C ALA A 50 -26.59 -0.36 -11.71
N ILE A 51 -25.90 0.26 -10.75
CA ILE A 51 -24.44 0.47 -10.76
C ILE A 51 -23.75 -0.47 -9.79
N ARG A 52 -24.29 -0.59 -8.56
CA ARG A 52 -23.65 -1.36 -7.50
C ARG A 52 -23.44 -2.81 -7.89
N ASP A 53 -24.42 -3.45 -8.52
CA ASP A 53 -24.33 -4.85 -8.93
C ASP A 53 -23.31 -5.05 -10.06
N ARG A 54 -23.12 -4.04 -10.91
CA ARG A 54 -22.07 -4.05 -11.94
C ARG A 54 -20.67 -3.94 -11.34
N LEU A 55 -20.49 -3.10 -10.31
CA LEU A 55 -19.23 -3.00 -9.57
C LEU A 55 -18.91 -4.31 -8.85
N ILE A 56 -19.91 -4.94 -8.22
CA ILE A 56 -19.78 -6.26 -7.57
C ILE A 56 -19.40 -7.33 -8.60
N ALA A 57 -20.02 -7.31 -9.79
CA ALA A 57 -19.72 -8.27 -10.85
C ALA A 57 -18.29 -8.17 -11.41
N LEU A 58 -17.63 -7.01 -11.28
CA LEU A 58 -16.21 -6.89 -11.61
C LEU A 58 -15.33 -7.61 -10.58
N MET A 59 -15.60 -7.36 -9.29
CA MET A 59 -14.89 -8.00 -8.19
C MET A 59 -15.69 -7.87 -6.89
N ASP A 60 -16.24 -8.99 -6.40
CA ASP A 60 -17.11 -9.07 -5.20
C ASP A 60 -16.28 -9.10 -3.90
N LYS A 61 -15.53 -8.03 -3.68
CA LYS A 61 -14.78 -7.74 -2.45
C LYS A 61 -14.39 -6.26 -2.44
N CYS A 62 -13.93 -5.77 -1.29
CA CYS A 62 -13.37 -4.42 -1.21
C CYS A 62 -12.17 -4.30 -2.16
N TRP A 63 -12.20 -3.36 -3.11
CA TRP A 63 -11.11 -3.18 -4.08
C TRP A 63 -9.81 -2.68 -3.43
N TYR A 64 -9.88 -2.18 -2.20
CA TYR A 64 -8.72 -1.72 -1.44
C TYR A 64 -8.10 -2.79 -0.54
N CYS A 65 -8.90 -3.38 0.35
CA CYS A 65 -8.39 -4.31 1.37
C CYS A 65 -8.59 -5.78 1.03
N GLU A 66 -9.32 -6.09 -0.05
CA GLU A 66 -9.70 -7.43 -0.52
C GLU A 66 -10.56 -8.25 0.44
N THR A 67 -11.14 -7.62 1.47
CA THR A 67 -12.13 -8.27 2.36
C THR A 67 -13.45 -8.44 1.64
N SER A 68 -14.03 -9.63 1.75
CA SER A 68 -15.36 -9.96 1.23
C SER A 68 -16.44 -9.68 2.28
N PHE A 69 -17.64 -9.30 1.85
CA PHE A 69 -18.78 -9.15 2.75
C PHE A 69 -19.96 -10.00 2.29
N VAL A 70 -20.36 -10.94 3.13
CA VAL A 70 -21.49 -11.85 2.82
C VAL A 70 -22.84 -11.20 3.16
N ARG A 71 -22.90 -10.40 4.23
CA ARG A 71 -24.16 -9.81 4.74
C ARG A 71 -24.12 -8.30 4.94
N SER A 72 -22.95 -7.68 4.78
CA SER A 72 -22.82 -6.23 4.86
C SER A 72 -22.80 -5.66 3.45
N PRO A 73 -23.53 -4.57 3.17
CA PRO A 73 -23.48 -3.95 1.86
C PRO A 73 -22.09 -3.37 1.62
N TYR A 74 -21.62 -3.48 0.38
CA TYR A 74 -20.49 -2.67 -0.07
C TYR A 74 -20.92 -1.21 -0.21
N HIS A 75 -19.96 -0.31 0.01
CA HIS A 75 -20.10 1.10 -0.31
C HIS A 75 -19.47 1.38 -1.67
N VAL A 76 -20.02 2.36 -2.38
CA VAL A 76 -19.39 2.91 -3.58
C VAL A 76 -18.66 4.18 -3.18
N ASP A 77 -17.34 4.13 -3.25
CA ASP A 77 -16.45 5.26 -3.03
C ASP A 77 -16.22 6.03 -4.33
N HIS A 78 -16.10 7.36 -4.21
CA HIS A 78 -15.65 8.22 -5.30
C HIS A 78 -14.14 8.40 -5.16
N TYR A 79 -13.35 7.72 -6.00
CA TYR A 79 -11.88 7.74 -5.92
C TYR A 79 -11.37 9.18 -5.81
N ARG A 80 -11.81 10.04 -6.73
CA ARG A 80 -11.79 11.51 -6.62
C ARG A 80 -13.02 12.00 -5.87
N PRO A 81 -12.88 12.61 -4.68
CA PRO A 81 -14.03 12.94 -3.84
C PRO A 81 -14.93 14.03 -4.44
N LYS A 82 -16.23 13.72 -4.59
CA LYS A 82 -17.20 14.59 -5.28
C LYS A 82 -17.51 15.93 -4.61
N SER A 83 -17.46 16.03 -3.28
CA SER A 83 -18.08 17.14 -2.54
C SER A 83 -17.12 18.05 -1.78
N ALA A 84 -15.89 17.59 -1.55
CA ALA A 84 -14.84 18.35 -0.85
C ALA A 84 -13.49 17.62 -1.01
N VAL A 85 -12.38 18.33 -0.87
CA VAL A 85 -11.05 17.72 -0.75
C VAL A 85 -10.49 18.07 0.63
N ALA A 86 -10.07 17.05 1.39
CA ALA A 86 -9.52 17.25 2.74
C ALA A 86 -8.25 18.10 2.68
N GLY A 87 -8.16 19.12 3.54
CA GLY A 87 -7.03 20.07 3.55
C GLY A 87 -7.18 21.24 2.58
N GLU A 88 -8.18 21.22 1.69
CA GLU A 88 -8.40 22.27 0.70
C GLU A 88 -9.79 22.90 0.88
N ALA A 89 -9.91 23.81 1.85
CA ALA A 89 -11.21 24.38 2.26
C ALA A 89 -11.98 25.11 1.14
N LYS A 90 -11.28 25.64 0.13
CA LYS A 90 -11.89 26.31 -1.04
C LYS A 90 -12.29 25.34 -2.16
N HIS A 91 -11.85 24.08 -2.10
CA HIS A 91 -12.11 23.11 -3.16
C HIS A 91 -13.49 22.47 -2.99
N ARG A 92 -14.39 22.65 -3.97
CA ARG A 92 -15.78 22.15 -3.95
C ARG A 92 -15.92 20.65 -4.28
N GLY A 93 -14.82 19.90 -4.19
CA GLY A 93 -14.70 18.52 -4.68
C GLY A 93 -14.71 18.39 -6.21
N TYR A 94 -14.56 17.15 -6.68
CA TYR A 94 -14.67 16.75 -8.09
C TYR A 94 -16.13 16.50 -8.47
N TRP A 95 -16.98 17.51 -8.29
CA TRP A 95 -18.42 17.38 -8.47
C TRP A 95 -18.78 17.00 -9.93
N TRP A 96 -17.97 17.42 -10.90
CA TRP A 96 -18.12 17.05 -12.31
C TRP A 96 -17.84 15.57 -12.59
N LEU A 97 -17.24 14.84 -11.64
CA LEU A 97 -17.03 13.39 -11.67
C LEU A 97 -17.96 12.64 -10.70
N ALA A 98 -18.97 13.32 -10.14
CA ALA A 98 -19.87 12.71 -9.15
C ALA A 98 -20.71 11.57 -9.71
N TYR A 99 -21.00 11.61 -11.02
CA TYR A 99 -21.80 10.63 -11.74
C TYR A 99 -21.01 9.85 -12.81
N ASP A 100 -19.67 9.89 -12.74
CA ASP A 100 -18.80 9.12 -13.63
C ASP A 100 -18.48 7.75 -13.02
N PRO A 101 -18.94 6.63 -13.62
CA PRO A 101 -18.62 5.28 -13.14
C PRO A 101 -17.12 4.98 -13.11
N ALA A 102 -16.31 5.59 -13.98
CA ALA A 102 -14.86 5.41 -13.96
C ALA A 102 -14.22 5.95 -12.68
N ASN A 103 -14.92 6.83 -11.94
CA ASN A 103 -14.52 7.35 -10.64
C ASN A 103 -15.02 6.51 -9.44
N TYR A 104 -15.75 5.41 -9.67
CA TYR A 104 -16.34 4.60 -8.59
C TYR A 104 -15.46 3.41 -8.19
N ARG A 105 -15.32 3.17 -6.89
CA ARG A 105 -14.60 2.01 -6.33
C ARG A 105 -15.51 1.28 -5.34
N LEU A 106 -15.57 -0.05 -5.45
CA LEU A 106 -16.25 -0.85 -4.44
C LEU A 106 -15.39 -0.91 -3.17
N SER A 107 -15.88 -0.35 -2.07
CA SER A 107 -15.11 -0.22 -0.83
C SER A 107 -15.90 -0.72 0.37
N CYS A 108 -15.19 -1.24 1.36
CA CYS A 108 -15.75 -1.44 2.69
C CYS A 108 -15.91 -0.12 3.46
N HIS A 109 -16.70 -0.16 4.53
CA HIS A 109 -16.86 0.97 5.44
C HIS A 109 -15.52 1.41 6.04
N HIS A 110 -14.66 0.47 6.46
CA HIS A 110 -13.40 0.82 7.12
C HIS A 110 -12.41 1.56 6.20
N CYS A 111 -12.28 1.12 4.95
CA CYS A 111 -11.43 1.78 3.96
C CYS A 111 -11.98 3.16 3.58
N ASN A 112 -13.30 3.30 3.39
CA ASN A 112 -13.90 4.56 2.94
C ASN A 112 -14.12 5.57 4.08
N SER A 113 -14.64 5.13 5.22
CA SER A 113 -15.20 5.97 6.28
C SER A 113 -14.54 5.78 7.65
N GLY A 114 -13.55 4.89 7.74
CA GLY A 114 -12.76 4.68 8.95
C GLY A 114 -13.39 3.71 9.96
N GLY A 115 -12.88 3.72 11.18
CA GLY A 115 -13.28 2.79 12.25
C GLY A 115 -12.36 1.58 12.44
N ALA A 116 -11.39 1.39 11.54
CA ALA A 116 -10.29 0.45 11.74
C ALA A 116 -9.40 0.85 12.93
N ARG A 117 -8.66 -0.11 13.47
CA ARG A 117 -7.84 0.08 14.68
C ARG A 117 -6.44 -0.53 14.55
N TYR A 118 -5.49 0.08 15.27
CA TYR A 118 -4.16 -0.45 15.58
C TYR A 118 -4.08 -0.63 17.10
N GLY A 119 -4.28 -1.86 17.58
CA GLY A 119 -4.54 -2.14 18.98
C GLY A 119 -5.75 -1.35 19.50
N ASN A 120 -5.55 -0.62 20.59
CA ASN A 120 -6.61 0.22 21.19
C ASN A 120 -6.76 1.60 20.55
N GLN A 121 -6.01 1.89 19.47
CA GLN A 121 -5.99 3.21 18.83
C GLN A 121 -6.75 3.20 17.51
N SER A 122 -7.41 4.32 17.19
CA SER A 122 -8.04 4.51 15.88
C SER A 122 -7.00 4.58 14.77
N ALA A 123 -7.21 3.83 13.69
CA ALA A 123 -6.39 3.88 12.49
C ALA A 123 -6.69 5.11 11.60
N GLY A 124 -7.66 5.95 11.99
CA GLY A 124 -8.04 7.17 11.29
C GLY A 124 -9.43 7.11 10.65
N LEU A 125 -9.70 8.10 9.80
CA LEU A 125 -11.02 8.38 9.23
C LEU A 125 -11.32 7.61 7.92
N GLY A 126 -10.45 6.69 7.50
CA GLY A 126 -10.53 6.09 6.16
C GLY A 126 -10.28 7.13 5.06
N LYS A 127 -10.44 6.76 3.80
CA LYS A 127 -10.22 7.65 2.67
C LYS A 127 -11.04 8.93 2.78
N GLY A 128 -12.36 8.82 2.86
CA GLY A 128 -13.29 9.95 2.84
C GLY A 128 -12.96 10.94 1.72
N ALA A 129 -12.75 12.20 2.10
CA ALA A 129 -12.36 13.28 1.20
C ALA A 129 -10.84 13.41 1.00
N ARG A 130 -10.02 12.48 1.51
CA ARG A 130 -8.56 12.53 1.35
C ARG A 130 -8.19 12.11 -0.08
N PHE A 131 -7.65 13.07 -0.82
CA PHE A 131 -7.11 12.85 -2.16
C PHE A 131 -5.85 13.72 -2.38
N PRO A 132 -4.77 13.43 -1.62
CA PRO A 132 -3.51 14.14 -1.78
C PRO A 132 -2.88 13.82 -3.13
N LEU A 133 -2.21 14.81 -3.72
CA LEU A 133 -1.61 14.76 -5.04
C LEU A 133 -0.12 15.06 -4.94
N LEU A 134 0.70 14.37 -5.74
CA LEU A 134 2.10 14.76 -5.97
C LEU A 134 2.23 15.76 -7.12
N GLY A 135 1.23 15.80 -8.01
CA GLY A 135 1.17 16.68 -9.16
C GLY A 135 0.17 17.82 -8.99
N GLN A 136 -0.33 18.35 -10.10
CA GLN A 136 -1.25 19.48 -10.11
C GLN A 136 -2.69 19.00 -10.18
N ARG A 137 -3.53 19.51 -9.29
CA ARG A 137 -4.98 19.24 -9.29
C ARG A 137 -5.63 19.74 -10.57
N ALA A 138 -6.46 18.90 -11.18
CA ALA A 138 -7.18 19.27 -12.38
C ALA A 138 -8.37 20.20 -12.05
N PRO A 139 -8.58 21.27 -12.82
CA PRO A 139 -9.85 22.00 -12.78
C PRO A 139 -10.95 21.16 -13.45
N GLU A 140 -12.19 21.63 -13.32
CA GLU A 140 -13.32 21.13 -14.12
C GLU A 140 -12.97 21.16 -15.62
N GLY A 141 -13.26 20.05 -16.32
CA GLY A 141 -12.94 19.90 -17.75
C GLY A 141 -11.45 19.79 -18.09
N GLY A 142 -10.56 19.88 -17.10
CA GLY A 142 -9.12 19.72 -17.27
C GLY A 142 -8.69 18.26 -17.38
N SER A 143 -7.49 18.02 -17.92
CA SER A 143 -6.87 16.69 -17.93
C SER A 143 -6.51 16.26 -16.50
N LEU A 144 -6.84 15.01 -16.18
CA LEU A 144 -6.54 14.36 -14.91
C LEU A 144 -5.12 13.76 -14.85
N ASP A 145 -4.40 13.72 -15.98
CA ASP A 145 -3.14 12.97 -16.13
C ASP A 145 -1.99 13.56 -15.31
N ARG A 146 -2.10 14.84 -14.95
CA ARG A 146 -1.07 15.58 -14.20
C ARG A 146 -1.27 15.54 -12.69
N GLU A 147 -2.33 14.89 -12.20
CA GLU A 147 -2.65 14.91 -10.77
C GLU A 147 -1.69 14.07 -9.93
N LEU A 148 -1.20 12.95 -10.48
CA LEU A 148 -0.33 12.00 -9.78
C LEU A 148 -0.83 11.69 -8.35
N PRO A 149 -1.99 11.02 -8.20
CA PRO A 149 -2.58 10.79 -6.88
C PRO A 149 -1.66 10.00 -5.95
N VAL A 150 -1.57 10.44 -4.70
CA VAL A 150 -0.82 9.71 -3.66
C VAL A 150 -1.53 8.40 -3.30
N LEU A 151 -2.86 8.43 -3.25
CA LEU A 151 -3.68 7.24 -3.03
C LEU A 151 -3.56 6.30 -4.24
N LEU A 152 -3.15 5.06 -4.03
CA LEU A 152 -3.08 4.07 -5.11
C LEU A 152 -4.49 3.70 -5.60
N ASP A 153 -4.63 3.59 -6.91
CA ASP A 153 -5.88 3.19 -7.55
C ASP A 153 -5.87 1.70 -7.93
N PRO A 154 -6.76 0.86 -7.37
CA PRO A 154 -6.87 -0.54 -7.76
C PRO A 154 -7.21 -0.76 -9.24
N VAL A 155 -7.74 0.24 -9.96
CA VAL A 155 -8.02 0.13 -11.40
C VAL A 155 -6.83 0.53 -12.27
N ALA A 156 -5.76 1.09 -11.67
CA ALA A 156 -4.50 1.34 -12.36
C ALA A 156 -3.57 0.15 -12.11
N SER A 157 -3.22 -0.57 -13.18
CA SER A 157 -2.41 -1.78 -13.09
C SER A 157 -1.07 -1.53 -12.40
N GLU A 158 -0.41 -0.43 -12.78
CA GLU A 158 0.88 0.04 -12.26
C GLU A 158 0.84 0.34 -10.76
N ASP A 159 -0.28 0.86 -10.25
CA ASP A 159 -0.46 1.13 -8.82
C ASP A 159 -0.66 -0.16 -8.05
N ALA A 160 -1.45 -1.08 -8.60
CA ALA A 160 -1.67 -2.40 -8.03
C ALA A 160 -0.34 -3.19 -7.93
N GLU A 161 0.60 -2.94 -8.85
CA GLU A 161 1.93 -3.57 -8.84
C GLU A 161 2.88 -3.08 -7.75
N LEU A 162 2.62 -1.93 -7.13
CA LEU A 162 3.50 -1.35 -6.12
C LEU A 162 3.38 -2.04 -4.75
N VAL A 163 2.28 -2.74 -4.51
CA VAL A 163 1.95 -3.33 -3.21
C VAL A 163 2.17 -4.85 -3.22
N GLY A 164 2.71 -5.38 -2.13
CA GLY A 164 2.84 -6.80 -1.87
C GLY A 164 2.62 -7.10 -0.39
N PHE A 165 2.69 -8.38 -0.02
CA PHE A 165 2.44 -8.85 1.35
C PHE A 165 3.63 -9.62 1.90
N ASP A 166 3.93 -9.43 3.19
CA ASP A 166 4.92 -10.24 3.90
C ASP A 166 4.29 -11.48 4.56
N ARG A 167 5.13 -12.33 5.17
CA ARG A 167 4.69 -13.56 5.85
C ARG A 167 3.80 -13.32 7.08
N GLN A 168 3.75 -12.10 7.60
CA GLN A 168 2.94 -11.71 8.76
C GLN A 168 1.62 -11.03 8.33
N GLY A 169 1.33 -10.95 7.03
CA GLY A 169 0.09 -10.37 6.51
C GLY A 169 0.11 -8.85 6.35
N PHE A 170 1.25 -8.19 6.55
CA PHE A 170 1.36 -6.74 6.31
C PHE A 170 1.44 -6.45 4.81
N ALA A 171 0.57 -5.57 4.34
CA ALA A 171 0.72 -4.89 3.06
C ALA A 171 1.92 -3.94 3.12
N ARG A 172 2.75 -3.94 2.08
CA ARG A 172 3.99 -3.17 2.01
C ARG A 172 4.30 -2.80 0.57
N ARG A 173 5.16 -1.78 0.42
CA ARG A 173 5.77 -1.49 -0.86
C ARG A 173 6.66 -2.64 -1.31
N ARG A 174 6.54 -3.04 -2.57
CA ARG A 174 7.43 -4.01 -3.19
C ARG A 174 8.82 -3.41 -3.37
N PRO A 175 9.89 -4.08 -2.88
CA PRO A 175 11.23 -3.51 -2.93
C PRO A 175 11.82 -3.49 -4.33
N GLU A 176 11.31 -4.32 -5.26
CA GLU A 176 11.79 -4.35 -6.65
C GLU A 176 11.24 -3.21 -7.51
N GLN A 177 10.15 -2.56 -7.09
CA GLN A 177 9.58 -1.44 -7.84
C GLN A 177 10.36 -0.17 -7.49
N PRO A 178 10.81 0.65 -8.45
CA PRO A 178 11.49 1.92 -8.15
C PRO A 178 10.51 2.99 -7.66
N TYR A 179 10.96 3.90 -6.81
CA TYR A 179 10.16 5.08 -6.46
C TYR A 179 10.06 5.99 -7.68
N SER A 180 8.91 6.64 -7.85
CA SER A 180 8.80 7.70 -8.86
C SER A 180 9.67 8.91 -8.49
N GLY A 181 10.09 9.70 -9.48
CA GLY A 181 10.83 10.94 -9.22
C GLY A 181 10.06 11.93 -8.32
N HIS A 182 8.73 11.91 -8.39
CA HIS A 182 7.87 12.73 -7.53
C HIS A 182 7.82 12.26 -6.07
N GLU A 183 7.79 10.95 -5.83
CA GLU A 183 7.91 10.38 -4.49
C GLU A 183 9.25 10.74 -3.85
N VAL A 184 10.33 10.65 -4.62
CA VAL A 184 11.67 11.04 -4.18
C VAL A 184 11.72 12.53 -3.85
N ALA A 185 11.24 13.39 -4.76
CA ALA A 185 11.30 14.84 -4.60
C ALA A 185 10.50 15.35 -3.39
N GLN A 186 9.44 14.64 -2.99
CA GLN A 186 8.59 15.01 -1.85
C GLN A 186 8.86 14.18 -0.58
N ASP A 187 9.87 13.31 -0.56
CA ASP A 187 10.14 12.36 0.54
C ASP A 187 8.89 11.57 0.98
N LEU A 188 8.17 11.01 0.02
CA LEU A 188 6.90 10.34 0.25
C LEU A 188 6.88 8.95 -0.36
N CYS A 189 6.25 7.99 0.33
CA CYS A 189 5.96 6.67 -0.22
C CYS A 189 4.45 6.55 -0.45
N ARG A 190 4.01 6.47 -1.71
CA ARG A 190 2.57 6.36 -2.06
C ARG A 190 1.91 5.14 -1.45
N VAL A 191 2.63 4.02 -1.40
CA VAL A 191 2.15 2.77 -0.78
C VAL A 191 1.91 2.97 0.71
N ASP A 192 2.84 3.58 1.44
CA ASP A 192 2.71 3.78 2.89
C ASP A 192 1.58 4.77 3.20
N GLU A 193 1.44 5.84 2.43
CA GLU A 193 0.32 6.77 2.54
C GLU A 193 -1.01 6.08 2.26
N THR A 194 -1.07 5.19 1.26
CA THR A 194 -2.27 4.41 0.96
C THR A 194 -2.62 3.45 2.09
N ILE A 195 -1.63 2.71 2.62
CA ILE A 195 -1.80 1.84 3.79
C ILE A 195 -2.33 2.63 4.98
N ARG A 196 -1.77 3.82 5.24
CA ARG A 196 -2.17 4.71 6.33
C ARG A 196 -3.59 5.27 6.13
N MET A 197 -3.91 5.74 4.94
CA MET A 197 -5.21 6.34 4.63
C MET A 197 -6.35 5.32 4.70
N LEU A 198 -6.12 4.11 4.23
CA LEU A 198 -7.13 3.05 4.16
C LEU A 198 -7.05 2.04 5.32
N ALA A 199 -6.10 2.22 6.22
CA ALA A 199 -5.80 1.31 7.32
C ALA A 199 -5.57 -0.15 6.87
N LEU A 200 -4.85 -0.34 5.77
CA LEU A 200 -4.67 -1.65 5.13
C LEU A 200 -3.91 -2.66 6.00
N ASN A 201 -3.24 -2.21 7.06
CA ASN A 201 -2.54 -3.06 8.02
C ASN A 201 -3.19 -3.03 9.41
N SER A 202 -4.48 -2.69 9.50
CA SER A 202 -5.21 -2.81 10.76
C SER A 202 -5.16 -4.24 11.30
N ASP A 203 -5.26 -4.38 12.63
CA ASP A 203 -5.01 -5.64 13.33
C ASP A 203 -5.79 -6.81 12.71
N LEU A 204 -7.10 -6.65 12.52
CA LEU A 204 -7.98 -7.66 11.91
C LEU A 204 -7.55 -8.08 10.49
N LEU A 205 -7.05 -7.14 9.67
CA LEU A 205 -6.56 -7.46 8.33
C LEU A 205 -5.25 -8.24 8.39
N THR A 206 -4.32 -7.81 9.25
CA THR A 206 -3.01 -8.48 9.38
C THR A 206 -3.15 -9.88 9.97
N GLU A 207 -3.97 -10.07 11.01
CA GLU A 207 -4.25 -11.38 11.62
C GLU A 207 -4.92 -12.34 10.64
N GLY A 208 -5.95 -11.87 9.93
CA GLY A 208 -6.65 -12.66 8.93
C GLY A 208 -5.74 -13.08 7.77
N ARG A 209 -4.98 -12.12 7.21
CA ARG A 209 -4.00 -12.41 6.15
C ARG A 209 -2.90 -13.34 6.63
N SER A 210 -2.37 -13.16 7.83
CA SER A 210 -1.34 -14.04 8.40
C SER A 210 -1.83 -15.49 8.48
N THR A 211 -3.07 -15.69 8.89
CA THR A 211 -3.69 -17.03 8.96
C THR A 211 -3.79 -17.65 7.56
N LEU A 212 -4.35 -16.91 6.60
CA LEU A 212 -4.45 -17.34 5.20
C LEU A 212 -3.07 -17.69 4.61
N ILE A 213 -2.09 -16.82 4.83
CA ILE A 213 -0.72 -16.99 4.36
C ILE A 213 -0.11 -18.28 4.91
N GLY A 214 -0.31 -18.58 6.21
CA GLY A 214 0.11 -19.83 6.82
C GLY A 214 -0.48 -21.05 6.11
N SER A 215 -1.81 -21.06 5.90
CA SER A 215 -2.48 -22.14 5.17
C SER A 215 -1.97 -22.31 3.74
N VAL A 216 -1.71 -21.23 3.02
CA VAL A 216 -1.15 -21.30 1.66
C VAL A 216 0.27 -21.89 1.70
N ILE A 217 1.11 -21.49 2.65
CA ILE A 217 2.47 -22.04 2.80
C ILE A 217 2.42 -23.54 3.06
N GLU A 218 1.55 -24.01 3.95
CA GLU A 218 1.36 -25.44 4.25
C GLU A 218 0.88 -26.21 3.03
N LEU A 219 -0.06 -25.65 2.26
CA LEU A 219 -0.55 -26.26 1.01
C LEU A 219 0.56 -26.35 -0.05
N VAL A 220 1.40 -25.32 -0.17
CA VAL A 220 2.55 -25.34 -1.08
C VAL A 220 3.54 -26.42 -0.65
N GLN A 221 3.86 -26.51 0.65
CA GLN A 221 4.72 -27.58 1.15
C GLN A 221 4.14 -28.97 0.88
N LEU A 222 2.84 -29.16 1.11
CA LEU A 222 2.14 -30.41 0.81
C LEU A 222 2.25 -30.76 -0.68
N TYR A 223 2.01 -29.79 -1.57
CA TYR A 223 2.14 -29.95 -3.02
C TYR A 223 3.56 -30.36 -3.42
N LEU A 224 4.58 -29.74 -2.82
CA LEU A 224 5.99 -29.97 -3.17
C LEU A 224 6.56 -31.28 -2.60
N ILE A 225 6.13 -31.69 -1.39
CA ILE A 225 6.61 -32.92 -0.73
C ILE A 225 5.92 -34.16 -1.30
N ARG A 226 4.64 -34.05 -1.65
CA ARG A 226 3.82 -35.18 -2.12
C ARG A 226 3.66 -35.20 -3.64
N ARG A 227 4.67 -34.75 -4.38
CA ARG A 227 4.66 -34.71 -5.86
C ARG A 227 4.39 -36.08 -6.49
N ASP A 228 4.85 -37.15 -5.85
CA ASP A 228 4.67 -38.53 -6.34
C ASP A 228 3.26 -39.09 -6.03
N ASP A 229 2.50 -38.43 -5.16
CA ASP A 229 1.10 -38.77 -4.86
C ASP A 229 0.19 -37.80 -5.61
N ALA A 230 -0.20 -38.21 -6.82
CA ALA A 230 -0.99 -37.37 -7.73
C ALA A 230 -2.30 -36.86 -7.10
N VAL A 231 -2.95 -37.64 -6.23
CA VAL A 231 -4.20 -37.25 -5.58
C VAL A 231 -3.97 -36.13 -4.58
N VAL A 232 -2.94 -36.27 -3.73
CA VAL A 232 -2.60 -35.26 -2.72
C VAL A 232 -2.07 -33.99 -3.38
N ALA A 233 -1.18 -34.11 -4.36
CA ALA A 233 -0.66 -32.96 -5.10
C ALA A 233 -1.79 -32.19 -5.82
N GLN A 234 -2.71 -32.89 -6.48
CA GLN A 234 -3.86 -32.26 -7.13
C GLN A 234 -4.78 -31.56 -6.14
N TYR A 235 -5.04 -32.18 -4.98
CA TYR A 235 -5.83 -31.55 -3.92
C TYR A 235 -5.18 -30.23 -3.46
N ALA A 236 -3.90 -30.27 -3.11
CA ALA A 236 -3.17 -29.10 -2.65
C ALA A 236 -3.18 -27.98 -3.69
N ARG A 237 -2.90 -28.32 -4.96
CA ARG A 237 -2.93 -27.37 -6.09
C ARG A 237 -4.30 -26.70 -6.23
N LYS A 238 -5.38 -27.49 -6.20
CA LYS A 238 -6.76 -26.98 -6.30
C LYS A 238 -7.10 -26.01 -5.16
N GLN A 239 -6.64 -26.28 -3.93
CA GLN A 239 -6.85 -25.36 -2.80
C GLN A 239 -6.08 -24.06 -3.00
N ILE A 240 -4.81 -24.12 -3.40
CA ILE A 240 -4.01 -22.90 -3.65
C ILE A 240 -4.63 -22.09 -4.79
N ASP A 241 -5.08 -22.72 -5.87
CA ASP A 241 -5.77 -22.04 -6.97
C ASP A 241 -7.03 -21.33 -6.47
N SER A 242 -7.83 -21.98 -5.63
CA SER A 242 -9.03 -21.37 -5.05
C SER A 242 -8.71 -20.16 -4.18
N LEU A 243 -7.61 -20.17 -3.42
CA LEU A 243 -7.22 -19.07 -2.52
C LEU A 243 -6.55 -17.92 -3.28
N THR A 244 -5.95 -18.20 -4.44
CA THR A 244 -5.24 -17.21 -5.25
C THR A 244 -6.09 -16.63 -6.38
N GLN A 245 -7.27 -17.19 -6.67
CA GLN A 245 -8.23 -16.62 -7.63
C GLN A 245 -8.52 -15.15 -7.33
N THR A 246 -8.64 -14.33 -8.37
CA THR A 246 -8.77 -12.86 -8.25
C THR A 246 -9.98 -12.43 -7.42
N THR A 247 -11.04 -13.23 -7.37
CA THR A 247 -12.25 -12.98 -6.59
C THR A 247 -12.17 -13.45 -5.14
N ALA A 248 -11.19 -14.28 -4.78
CA ALA A 248 -11.05 -14.78 -3.42
C ALA A 248 -10.66 -13.66 -2.44
N GLU A 249 -11.14 -13.76 -1.20
CA GLU A 249 -10.76 -12.85 -0.12
C GLU A 249 -9.24 -12.87 0.08
N TRP A 250 -8.62 -11.67 0.08
CA TRP A 250 -7.17 -11.48 0.21
C TRP A 250 -6.31 -12.29 -0.78
N SER A 251 -6.83 -12.56 -1.97
CA SER A 251 -6.13 -13.31 -3.02
C SER A 251 -4.71 -12.82 -3.34
N ALA A 252 -4.44 -11.51 -3.23
CA ALA A 252 -3.09 -10.97 -3.44
C ALA A 252 -2.09 -11.42 -2.34
N ALA A 253 -2.57 -11.52 -1.10
CA ALA A 253 -1.77 -12.04 0.01
C ALA A 253 -1.51 -13.54 -0.16
N ALA A 254 -2.53 -14.32 -0.54
CA ALA A 254 -2.37 -15.74 -0.87
C ALA A 254 -1.36 -15.95 -2.02
N ALA A 255 -1.47 -15.16 -3.09
CA ALA A 255 -0.58 -15.28 -4.24
C ALA A 255 0.86 -14.82 -3.93
N SER A 256 1.02 -13.85 -3.01
CA SER A 256 2.33 -13.49 -2.46
C SER A 256 2.93 -14.64 -1.64
N ALA A 257 2.13 -15.30 -0.81
CA ALA A 257 2.56 -16.43 0.01
C ALA A 257 2.99 -17.64 -0.84
N GLU A 258 2.18 -18.01 -1.84
CA GLU A 258 2.50 -19.11 -2.76
C GLU A 258 3.87 -18.91 -3.39
N ARG A 259 4.10 -17.74 -3.99
CA ARG A 259 5.38 -17.45 -4.64
C ARG A 259 6.55 -17.47 -3.65
N LEU A 260 6.39 -16.85 -2.48
CA LEU A 260 7.45 -16.80 -1.48
C LEU A 260 7.79 -18.18 -0.94
N ALA A 261 6.81 -19.08 -0.83
CA ALA A 261 7.02 -20.47 -0.45
C ALA A 261 7.76 -21.26 -1.53
N LEU A 262 7.37 -21.12 -2.80
CA LEU A 262 8.07 -21.74 -3.94
C LEU A 262 9.53 -21.28 -4.02
N LEU A 263 9.78 -19.97 -3.95
CA LEU A 263 11.15 -19.43 -3.97
C LEU A 263 12.00 -19.86 -2.77
N ALA A 264 11.39 -20.08 -1.60
CA ALA A 264 12.11 -20.58 -0.44
C ALA A 264 12.49 -22.06 -0.61
N HIS A 265 11.63 -22.85 -1.26
CA HIS A 265 11.91 -24.24 -1.58
C HIS A 265 13.03 -24.38 -2.60
N ASP A 266 12.99 -23.60 -3.69
CA ASP A 266 14.03 -23.64 -4.73
C ASP A 266 15.43 -23.36 -4.13
N ARG A 267 15.55 -22.34 -3.28
CA ARG A 267 16.79 -22.04 -2.56
C ARG A 267 17.24 -23.14 -1.62
N SER A 268 16.31 -23.87 -1.01
CA SER A 268 16.62 -24.97 -0.10
C SER A 268 17.01 -26.26 -0.84
N GLY A 269 16.62 -26.38 -2.12
CA GLY A 269 16.97 -27.51 -2.99
C GLY A 269 18.39 -27.41 -3.54
N ASP A 270 18.89 -26.19 -3.78
CA ASP A 270 20.27 -25.94 -4.26
C ASP A 270 21.34 -26.15 -3.17
N ASP A 271 20.96 -26.21 -1.89
CA ASP A 271 21.86 -26.43 -0.74
C ASP A 271 21.91 -27.90 -0.24
N ALA A 272 21.32 -28.86 -0.97
CA ALA A 272 21.42 -30.27 -0.61
C ALA A 272 22.81 -30.83 -0.98
N PRO A 273 23.64 -31.31 -0.02
CA PRO A 273 24.89 -31.96 -0.38
C PRO A 273 24.57 -33.24 -1.15
N PRO A 274 25.31 -33.56 -2.24
CA PRO A 274 25.05 -34.77 -2.99
C PRO A 274 25.24 -35.98 -2.06
N ALA A 275 24.25 -36.87 -2.05
CA ALA A 275 24.35 -38.15 -1.38
C ALA A 275 25.59 -38.89 -1.93
N GLY A 276 26.48 -39.26 -1.02
CA GLY A 276 27.80 -39.76 -1.35
C GLY A 276 27.78 -41.00 -2.24
N GLU A 277 28.49 -40.90 -3.36
CA GLU A 277 29.23 -42.01 -3.93
C GLU A 277 30.71 -41.64 -3.88
N THR A 278 31.46 -42.42 -3.11
CA THR A 278 32.91 -42.42 -3.09
C THR A 278 33.44 -42.90 -4.43
N GLU A 279 34.24 -42.09 -5.12
CA GLU A 279 35.57 -42.49 -5.57
C GLU A 279 36.36 -41.32 -6.18
N ALA A 280 37.68 -41.42 -6.01
CA ALA A 280 38.67 -40.39 -6.25
C ALA A 280 38.93 -40.12 -7.74
N ASN A 281 39.12 -38.86 -8.11
CA ASN A 281 40.34 -38.43 -8.81
C ASN A 281 40.50 -36.91 -8.83
N ALA A 282 41.74 -36.49 -8.60
CA ALA A 282 42.19 -35.11 -8.64
C ALA A 282 42.45 -34.65 -10.08
N ALA A 283 42.00 -33.44 -10.42
CA ALA A 283 42.65 -32.58 -11.42
C ALA A 283 42.18 -31.12 -11.25
N GLU A 284 43.16 -30.22 -11.29
CA GLU A 284 43.05 -28.77 -11.23
C GLU A 284 42.20 -28.18 -12.36
N GLY A 285 41.45 -27.12 -12.05
CA GLY A 285 40.75 -26.29 -13.02
C GLY A 285 40.18 -25.05 -12.35
N ALA A 286 40.90 -23.95 -12.45
CA ALA A 286 40.45 -22.63 -12.04
C ALA A 286 39.31 -22.13 -12.92
N ASP A 287 38.20 -21.67 -12.34
CA ASP A 287 37.37 -20.64 -12.97
C ASP A 287 36.52 -19.88 -11.93
N GLY A 288 36.41 -18.57 -12.12
CA GLY A 288 35.88 -17.60 -11.18
C GLY A 288 34.36 -17.57 -11.14
N GLY A 289 33.79 -18.03 -10.03
CA GLY A 289 32.40 -17.79 -9.66
C GLY A 289 32.26 -16.49 -8.89
N THR A 290 32.15 -15.37 -9.61
CA THR A 290 31.77 -14.06 -9.08
C THR A 290 30.43 -14.19 -8.33
N GLU A 291 30.43 -13.94 -7.01
CA GLU A 291 29.21 -13.62 -6.25
C GLU A 291 28.35 -12.66 -7.08
N PRO A 292 27.01 -12.81 -7.14
CA PRO A 292 26.19 -11.81 -7.80
C PRO A 292 26.39 -10.50 -7.06
N GLN A 293 27.19 -9.65 -7.70
CA GLN A 293 27.54 -8.32 -7.27
C GLN A 293 26.24 -7.62 -6.93
N THR A 294 26.20 -7.16 -5.68
CA THR A 294 25.38 -6.04 -5.22
C THR A 294 25.13 -5.09 -6.38
N ALA A 295 23.89 -5.08 -6.86
CA ALA A 295 23.44 -4.12 -7.86
C ALA A 295 23.86 -2.74 -7.37
N THR A 296 24.80 -2.17 -8.10
CA THR A 296 25.46 -0.91 -7.84
C THR A 296 24.42 0.20 -7.77
N ALA A 297 24.61 1.03 -6.75
CA ALA A 297 24.06 2.37 -6.55
C ALA A 297 23.57 3.04 -7.84
N ASP A 298 22.27 3.30 -7.89
CA ASP A 298 21.76 4.55 -8.45
C ASP A 298 20.97 5.27 -7.35
N GLY A 299 21.47 6.45 -6.99
CA GLY A 299 21.06 7.22 -5.83
C GLY A 299 19.71 7.86 -6.03
N HIS A 300 18.69 7.37 -5.32
CA HIS A 300 17.64 8.18 -4.70
C HIS A 300 16.70 7.26 -3.91
N ARG A 301 17.11 6.90 -2.71
CA ARG A 301 16.24 6.28 -1.72
C ARG A 301 16.34 7.13 -0.46
N VAL A 302 15.37 8.02 -0.30
CA VAL A 302 15.48 9.27 0.46
C VAL A 302 16.09 9.07 1.85
N ASP A 303 17.39 9.40 1.92
CA ASP A 303 18.21 9.96 3.00
C ASP A 303 18.31 9.23 4.37
N LEU A 304 17.31 8.45 4.81
CA LEU A 304 17.40 7.73 6.08
C LEU A 304 18.50 6.67 6.11
N ARG A 305 18.72 5.94 5.01
CA ARG A 305 19.79 4.91 4.96
C ARG A 305 21.17 5.53 5.06
N THR A 306 21.37 6.68 4.41
CA THR A 306 22.60 7.45 4.51
C THR A 306 22.82 7.93 5.93
N LEU A 307 21.76 8.43 6.59
CA LEU A 307 21.78 8.84 7.99
C LEU A 307 22.11 7.66 8.91
N VAL A 308 21.43 6.52 8.77
CA VAL A 308 21.68 5.30 9.56
C VAL A 308 23.14 4.84 9.39
N ALA A 309 23.65 4.80 8.15
CA ALA A 309 25.02 4.36 7.88
C ALA A 309 26.09 5.27 8.51
N ALA A 310 25.75 6.53 8.83
CA ALA A 310 26.63 7.45 9.52
C ALA A 310 26.51 7.39 11.06
N LEU A 311 25.51 6.70 11.59
CA LEU A 311 25.34 6.48 13.03
C LEU A 311 26.17 5.27 13.50
N PRO A 312 26.67 5.26 14.75
CA PRO A 312 27.43 4.12 15.27
C PRO A 312 26.57 2.84 15.29
N PRO A 313 27.06 1.68 14.80
CA PRO A 313 26.30 0.43 14.80
C PRO A 313 25.78 0.03 16.19
N ALA A 314 26.56 0.32 17.24
CA ALA A 314 26.17 0.08 18.64
C ALA A 314 24.87 0.79 19.05
N ALA A 315 24.47 1.88 18.37
CA ALA A 315 23.22 2.59 18.61
C ALA A 315 21.98 1.76 18.26
N PHE A 316 22.12 0.73 17.43
CA PHE A 316 21.03 -0.16 17.03
C PHE A 316 20.96 -1.47 17.83
N SER A 317 21.87 -1.66 18.80
CA SER A 317 22.00 -2.91 19.57
C SER A 317 20.75 -3.33 20.35
N ALA A 318 19.84 -2.39 20.65
CA ALA A 318 18.55 -2.64 21.27
C ALA A 318 17.39 -2.86 20.28
N GLY A 319 17.69 -3.19 19.02
CA GLY A 319 16.70 -3.39 17.95
C GLY A 319 16.27 -2.10 17.24
N GLY A 320 16.95 -0.98 17.47
CA GLY A 320 16.73 0.30 16.80
C GLY A 320 16.93 1.52 17.70
N ILE A 321 16.83 2.71 17.11
CA ILE A 321 16.98 3.99 17.80
C ILE A 321 15.60 4.58 18.10
N ALA A 322 15.35 4.96 19.34
CA ALA A 322 14.09 5.59 19.71
C ALA A 322 13.96 6.98 19.06
N LEU A 323 12.83 7.21 18.38
CA LEU A 323 12.42 8.50 17.87
C LEU A 323 11.28 9.06 18.72
N THR A 324 11.31 10.37 18.92
CA THR A 324 10.23 11.12 19.56
C THR A 324 9.77 12.26 18.67
N GLY A 325 8.47 12.52 18.65
CA GLY A 325 7.88 13.69 18.01
C GLY A 325 6.74 14.25 18.86
N ARG A 326 6.25 15.45 18.53
CA ARG A 326 5.09 16.05 19.20
C ARG A 326 4.08 16.49 18.16
N GLY A 327 2.95 15.79 18.10
CA GLY A 327 1.85 16.11 17.19
C GLY A 327 0.63 16.65 17.94
N LYS A 328 -0.44 16.94 17.19
CA LYS A 328 -1.73 17.39 17.74
C LYS A 328 -2.35 16.39 18.72
N ARG A 329 -2.03 15.09 18.58
CA ARG A 329 -2.47 13.99 19.45
C ARG A 329 -1.58 13.77 20.67
N GLY A 330 -0.59 14.64 20.89
CA GLY A 330 0.38 14.52 21.99
C GLY A 330 1.72 13.92 21.55
N PRO A 331 2.50 13.37 22.51
CA PRO A 331 3.81 12.81 22.21
C PRO A 331 3.69 11.56 21.33
N ALA A 332 4.45 11.54 20.24
CA ALA A 332 4.61 10.41 19.34
C ALA A 332 5.92 9.69 19.64
N LYS A 333 5.89 8.36 19.55
CA LYS A 333 7.08 7.50 19.65
C LYS A 333 7.17 6.60 18.43
N ALA A 334 8.38 6.38 17.96
CA ALA A 334 8.69 5.42 16.91
C ALA A 334 10.10 4.86 17.12
N THR A 335 10.50 3.89 16.30
CA THR A 335 11.84 3.31 16.33
C THR A 335 12.43 3.35 14.94
N LEU A 336 13.58 4.01 14.77
CA LEU A 336 14.38 3.95 13.55
C LEU A 336 15.14 2.61 13.53
N LEU A 337 14.90 1.82 12.50
CA LEU A 337 15.54 0.52 12.30
C LEU A 337 16.83 0.66 11.51
N GLU A 338 17.72 -0.31 11.66
CA GLU A 338 19.02 -0.37 10.96
C GLU A 338 18.88 -0.43 9.43
N ASP A 339 17.74 -0.89 8.91
CA ASP A 339 17.49 -0.93 7.47
C ASP A 339 16.95 0.41 6.87
N GLY A 340 16.85 1.44 7.71
CA GLY A 340 16.36 2.77 7.36
C GLY A 340 14.84 2.94 7.39
N ARG A 341 14.08 1.98 7.92
CA ARG A 341 12.62 2.13 8.12
C ARG A 341 12.31 2.67 9.51
N ILE A 342 11.15 3.30 9.66
CA ILE A 342 10.65 3.78 10.96
C ILE A 342 9.46 2.92 11.38
N MET A 343 9.61 2.21 12.49
CA MET A 343 8.55 1.43 13.12
C MET A 343 7.66 2.35 13.95
N CYS A 344 6.39 2.50 13.54
CA CYS A 344 5.39 3.30 14.24
C CYS A 344 4.09 2.49 14.32
N PHE A 345 3.41 2.43 15.48
CA PHE A 345 2.22 1.57 15.70
C PHE A 345 2.37 0.10 15.25
N ARG A 346 3.57 -0.48 15.41
CA ARG A 346 3.93 -1.83 14.90
C ARG A 346 3.91 -1.96 13.36
N GLN A 347 3.89 -0.83 12.66
CA GLN A 347 3.95 -0.72 11.21
C GLN A 347 5.29 -0.10 10.79
N PRO A 348 6.09 -0.79 9.98
CA PRO A 348 7.31 -0.22 9.43
C PRO A 348 6.98 0.66 8.22
N MET A 349 7.45 1.90 8.27
CA MET A 349 7.25 2.93 7.26
C MET A 349 8.58 3.22 6.56
N ASN A 350 8.52 3.49 5.25
CA ASN A 350 9.70 3.69 4.40
C ASN A 350 10.25 5.11 4.45
N THR A 351 9.44 6.11 4.81
CA THR A 351 9.88 7.53 4.89
C THR A 351 9.57 8.13 6.27
N PRO A 352 10.39 9.10 6.73
CA PRO A 352 10.08 9.91 7.91
C PRO A 352 8.70 10.53 7.85
N THR A 353 8.36 11.10 6.70
CA THR A 353 7.12 11.85 6.48
C THR A 353 5.90 10.95 6.66
N SER A 354 5.89 9.77 6.05
CA SER A 354 4.77 8.83 6.20
C SER A 354 4.63 8.30 7.63
N ALA A 355 5.75 8.05 8.32
CA ALA A 355 5.73 7.68 9.74
C ALA A 355 5.17 8.81 10.61
N ALA A 356 5.59 10.05 10.38
CA ALA A 356 5.14 11.21 11.15
C ALA A 356 3.66 11.49 10.97
N ARG A 357 3.16 11.45 9.73
CA ARG A 357 1.74 11.63 9.41
C ARG A 357 0.88 10.54 10.04
N MET A 358 1.37 9.30 10.12
CA MET A 358 0.69 8.23 10.83
C MET A 358 0.62 8.51 12.33
N ALA A 359 1.76 8.86 12.94
CA ALA A 359 1.86 9.14 14.37
C ALA A 359 1.04 10.36 14.83
N ALA A 360 1.12 11.46 14.08
CA ALA A 360 0.44 12.71 14.37
C ALA A 360 -1.04 12.69 13.96
N GLY A 361 -1.39 11.87 12.97
CA GLY A 361 -2.70 11.88 12.33
C GLY A 361 -3.01 13.19 11.62
N ASP A 362 -1.99 13.80 11.03
CA ASP A 362 -2.03 15.09 10.34
C ASP A 362 -1.26 14.95 9.03
N ASP A 363 -1.94 15.21 7.92
CA ASP A 363 -1.41 14.99 6.57
C ASP A 363 -0.42 16.09 6.13
N THR A 364 -0.26 17.16 6.91
CA THR A 364 0.63 18.29 6.61
C THR A 364 2.01 18.18 7.25
N VAL A 365 2.24 17.17 8.09
CA VAL A 365 3.49 17.02 8.84
C VAL A 365 4.63 16.59 7.92
N ASP A 366 5.77 17.28 8.05
CA ASP A 366 7.08 16.88 7.51
C ASP A 366 7.82 16.01 8.54
N GLY A 367 8.20 14.81 8.13
CA GLY A 367 8.85 13.85 9.01
C GLY A 367 10.26 14.20 9.43
N TRP A 368 10.99 14.97 8.62
CA TRP A 368 12.38 15.34 8.91
C TRP A 368 12.47 16.29 10.10
N ALA A 369 11.57 17.28 10.15
CA ALA A 369 11.45 18.20 11.26
C ALA A 369 10.68 17.60 12.45
N PHE A 370 9.78 16.64 12.22
CA PHE A 370 8.93 16.08 13.26
C PHE A 370 9.67 15.11 14.19
N TRP A 371 10.51 14.24 13.63
CA TRP A 371 11.19 13.21 14.40
C TRP A 371 12.52 13.72 14.95
N SER A 372 12.74 13.48 16.24
CA SER A 372 14.01 13.71 16.93
C SER A 372 14.54 12.44 17.58
N LEU A 373 15.85 12.30 17.63
CA LEU A 373 16.56 11.29 18.41
C LEU A 373 17.64 11.93 19.28
N THR A 374 18.06 11.22 20.33
CA THR A 374 19.08 11.71 21.26
C THR A 374 20.47 11.35 20.75
N VAL A 375 21.29 12.36 20.46
CA VAL A 375 22.72 12.23 20.14
C VAL A 375 23.51 12.98 21.21
N ASP A 376 24.46 12.31 21.87
CA ASP A 376 25.30 12.89 22.93
C ASP A 376 24.50 13.63 24.03
N GLY A 377 23.37 13.03 24.43
CA GLY A 377 22.49 13.60 25.46
C GLY A 377 21.64 14.78 25.00
N LYS A 378 21.70 15.19 23.73
CA LYS A 378 20.89 16.27 23.16
C LYS A 378 19.91 15.73 22.11
N ALA A 379 18.68 16.25 22.13
CA ALA A 379 17.73 15.96 21.07
C ALA A 379 18.14 16.68 19.77
N ARG A 380 18.18 15.95 18.67
CA ARG A 380 18.44 16.46 17.31
C ARG A 380 17.36 15.94 16.38
N THR A 381 16.85 16.81 15.51
CA THR A 381 15.87 16.39 14.50
C THR A 381 16.57 15.54 13.42
N LEU A 382 15.80 14.74 12.68
CA LEU A 382 16.35 14.04 11.52
C LEU A 382 16.87 15.03 10.47
N ALA A 383 16.21 16.19 10.30
CA ALA A 383 16.69 17.28 9.45
C ALA A 383 18.08 17.78 9.88
N ASP A 384 18.27 18.08 11.17
CA ASP A 384 19.57 18.58 11.68
C ASP A 384 20.71 17.57 11.41
N LEU A 385 20.41 16.28 11.53
CA LEU A 385 21.38 15.20 11.33
C LEU A 385 21.73 15.05 9.86
N ARG A 386 20.73 15.02 8.98
CA ARG A 386 20.93 15.03 7.53
C ARG A 386 21.79 16.21 7.10
N ASP A 387 21.43 17.42 7.51
CA ASP A 387 22.09 18.64 7.05
C ASP A 387 23.56 18.69 7.54
N THR A 388 23.82 18.15 8.75
CA THR A 388 25.19 17.97 9.26
C THR A 388 26.00 17.00 8.39
N LEU A 389 25.41 15.88 7.96
CA LEU A 389 26.09 14.89 7.11
C LEU A 389 26.39 15.42 5.71
N ILE A 390 25.49 16.23 5.15
CA ILE A 390 25.71 16.89 3.86
C ILE A 390 26.89 17.86 3.99
N ALA A 391 26.93 18.68 5.04
CA ALA A 391 28.00 19.65 5.27
C ALA A 391 29.37 19.01 5.55
N GLN A 392 29.43 17.76 6.01
CA GLN A 392 30.69 17.02 6.22
C GLN A 392 31.23 16.36 4.94
N ARG A 393 30.39 16.21 3.90
CA ARG A 393 30.72 15.54 2.64
C ARG A 393 31.00 16.51 1.49
N GLY A 394 30.51 17.75 1.59
CA GLY A 394 30.88 18.88 0.73
C GLY A 394 32.09 19.61 1.28
#